data_AF-A0A7R9UTN4-F1
#
_entry.id   AF-A0A7R9UTN4-F1
#
_cell.length_a   1.000
_cell.length_b   1.000
_cell.length_c   1.000
_cell.angle_alpha   90.00
_cell.angle_beta   90.00
_cell.angle_gamma   90.00
#
_symmetry.space_group_name_H-M   'P 1'
#
loop_
_entity.id
_entity.type
_entity.pdbx_description
1 polymer ?
#
loop_
_entity_poly.entity_id
_entity_poly.type
_entity_poly.pdbx_seq_one_letter_code
_entity_poly.pdbx_strand_id
1 'polypeptide(L)'
;FRVDESRFLTDQLAVLAPIFLALTAATPTFRGRLVDTDVRWAAISQAVDDRTPAERHADGTPVPPGAEQPELAGAGVRRFAKSRYASISHFIYDCPVARLRGERNPILALNDLECEVDEEIAAQLRAAGLDEALTQHIAYNFSRDPLVLFRERIAASDAEQTEHFESLQSTNWNSVRWKPPPAMGSPIGWRTEFRPMEVQLTDFENAAFTNVVMLLTRAILSFDLDLLVPVSRVDENMRRAHARDAVSTQKFYFRKHLVNPAALRAAADGERAPRDEDSPATPGCTQFQRSLDVEEMSLAEVLNGKGDYFPGLLPIVGAYIDSISASASVRAEVHRYMKLIGMRASGLLQTSAQWQRHFITSHADYLSDSVVSPAIARDLMVAAHEVGVGKRPCKEVLGTNKIEPILPVDAWDVKLESSRVDGTTRCQLLRQYMARPAFMTRLKAETHDQSLPDVVDDRKVTRQPCLFTG
;
A
#
# COMPACT_ATOMS: atom_id res chain seq x y z
N PHE A 1 -7.95 1.48 11.70
CA PHE A 1 -6.81 1.74 12.60
C PHE A 1 -7.18 2.82 13.61
N ARG A 2 -6.45 2.91 14.73
CA ARG A 2 -6.40 4.13 15.54
C ARG A 2 -5.68 5.24 14.75
N VAL A 3 -5.86 6.49 15.14
CA VAL A 3 -5.27 7.64 14.45
C VAL A 3 -3.74 7.51 14.38
N ASP A 4 -3.06 7.24 15.50
CA ASP A 4 -1.60 7.11 15.56
C ASP A 4 -1.08 5.96 14.67
N GLU A 5 -1.71 4.79 14.78
CA GLU A 5 -1.36 3.60 13.99
C GLU A 5 -1.53 3.82 12.48
N SER A 6 -2.60 4.52 12.07
CA SER A 6 -2.82 4.85 10.65
C SER A 6 -1.80 5.85 10.11
N ARG A 7 -1.37 6.81 10.93
CA ARG A 7 -0.35 7.80 10.55
C ARG A 7 1.01 7.13 10.41
N PHE A 8 1.38 6.28 11.39
CA PHE A 8 2.57 5.45 11.31
C PHE A 8 2.59 4.61 10.03
N LEU A 9 1.54 3.82 9.77
CA LEU A 9 1.48 2.97 8.59
C LEU A 9 1.52 3.77 7.28
N THR A 10 0.92 4.96 7.25
CA THR A 10 0.97 5.86 6.08
C THR A 10 2.40 6.21 5.71
N ASP A 11 3.22 6.57 6.69
CA ASP A 11 4.61 6.96 6.47
C ASP A 11 5.47 5.76 6.05
N GLN A 12 5.29 4.60 6.69
CA GLN A 12 6.00 3.37 6.32
C GLN A 12 5.69 2.95 4.88
N LEU A 13 4.41 3.00 4.49
CA LEU A 13 3.99 2.68 3.13
C LEU A 13 4.47 3.68 2.10
N ALA A 14 4.71 4.95 2.48
CA ALA A 14 5.22 5.94 1.54
C ALA A 14 6.63 5.60 1.04
N VAL A 15 7.47 5.01 1.88
CA VAL A 15 8.81 4.52 1.49
C VAL A 15 8.71 3.35 0.50
N LEU A 16 7.71 2.49 0.67
CA LEU A 16 7.45 1.35 -0.21
C LEU A 16 6.85 1.75 -1.56
N ALA A 17 6.30 2.96 -1.68
CA ALA A 17 5.61 3.36 -2.89
C ALA A 17 6.44 3.27 -4.19
N PRO A 18 7.66 3.83 -4.26
CA PRO A 18 8.50 3.69 -5.45
C PRO A 18 8.95 2.25 -5.71
N ILE A 19 9.17 1.46 -4.66
CA ILE A 19 9.56 0.04 -4.77
C ILE A 19 8.46 -0.73 -5.51
N PHE A 20 7.22 -0.60 -5.07
CA PHE A 20 6.09 -1.27 -5.69
C PHE A 20 5.69 -0.67 -7.04
N LEU A 21 5.92 0.63 -7.28
CA LEU A 21 5.74 1.23 -8.61
C LEU A 21 6.64 0.54 -9.64
N ALA A 22 7.94 0.43 -9.36
CA ALA A 22 8.91 -0.22 -10.25
C ALA A 22 8.63 -1.73 -10.42
N LEU A 23 8.33 -2.41 -9.32
CA LEU A 23 8.07 -3.86 -9.30
C LEU A 23 6.82 -4.27 -10.09
N THR A 24 5.81 -3.40 -10.13
CA THR A 24 4.53 -3.67 -10.78
C THR A 24 4.43 -3.07 -12.19
N ALA A 25 5.52 -2.51 -12.71
CA ALA A 25 5.54 -1.81 -14.00
C ALA A 25 4.79 -2.54 -15.13
N ALA A 26 3.87 -1.83 -15.77
CA ALA A 26 2.90 -2.36 -16.74
C ALA A 26 2.56 -1.38 -17.87
N THR A 27 3.21 -0.22 -17.98
CA THR A 27 2.83 0.87 -18.91
C THR A 27 4.01 1.35 -19.76
N PRO A 28 4.51 0.56 -20.73
CA PRO A 28 5.65 0.93 -21.58
C PRO A 28 5.25 1.71 -22.85
N THR A 29 3.95 1.99 -23.05
CA THR A 29 3.44 2.61 -24.27
C THR A 29 2.46 3.75 -23.97
N PHE A 30 2.56 4.83 -24.76
CA PHE A 30 1.58 5.92 -24.77
C PHE A 30 1.30 6.36 -26.21
N ARG A 31 0.02 6.59 -26.53
CA ARG A 31 -0.42 7.15 -27.82
C ARG A 31 0.21 6.44 -29.05
N GLY A 32 0.26 5.11 -29.03
CA GLY A 32 0.80 4.31 -30.13
C GLY A 32 2.33 4.37 -30.25
N ARG A 33 3.04 4.71 -29.18
CA ARG A 33 4.51 4.72 -29.15
C ARG A 33 5.05 4.00 -27.92
N LEU A 34 6.16 3.29 -28.10
CA LEU A 34 7.00 2.87 -26.98
C LEU A 34 7.63 4.13 -26.35
N VAL A 35 7.59 4.23 -25.03
CA VAL A 35 8.18 5.33 -24.26
C VAL A 35 9.33 4.82 -23.39
N ASP A 36 10.33 5.66 -23.09
CA ASP A 36 11.49 5.24 -22.29
C ASP A 36 11.21 5.27 -20.76
N THR A 37 10.04 4.75 -20.39
CA THR A 37 9.56 4.52 -19.02
C THR A 37 8.63 3.32 -19.03
N ASP A 38 8.51 2.62 -17.91
CA ASP A 38 7.67 1.42 -17.81
C ASP A 38 6.43 1.60 -16.93
N VAL A 39 6.16 2.81 -16.42
CA VAL A 39 5.11 3.08 -15.44
C VAL A 39 4.22 4.27 -15.81
N ARG A 40 2.97 4.27 -15.33
CA ARG A 40 1.99 5.32 -15.67
C ARG A 40 2.15 6.64 -14.90
N TRP A 41 2.91 6.64 -13.81
CA TRP A 41 2.79 7.64 -12.74
C TRP A 41 2.99 9.09 -13.22
N ALA A 42 4.07 9.38 -13.96
CA ALA A 42 4.32 10.70 -14.51
C ALA A 42 3.24 11.17 -15.49
N ALA A 43 2.68 10.27 -16.30
CA ALA A 43 1.63 10.62 -17.25
C ALA A 43 0.34 11.03 -16.53
N ILE A 44 -0.05 10.30 -15.47
CA ILE A 44 -1.22 10.68 -14.66
C ILE A 44 -0.94 11.99 -13.91
N SER A 45 0.26 12.14 -13.35
CA SER A 45 0.69 13.36 -12.66
C SER A 45 0.52 14.61 -13.53
N GLN A 46 0.95 14.53 -14.79
CA GLN A 46 0.83 15.61 -15.77
C GLN A 46 -0.61 15.82 -16.27
N ALA A 47 -1.43 14.76 -16.32
CA ALA A 47 -2.80 14.85 -16.84
C ALA A 47 -3.74 15.67 -15.95
N VAL A 48 -3.39 15.87 -14.68
CA VAL A 48 -4.17 16.64 -13.69
C VAL A 48 -3.31 17.69 -12.99
N ASP A 49 -2.20 18.11 -13.62
CA ASP A 49 -1.37 19.21 -13.12
C ASP A 49 -2.01 20.55 -13.47
N ASP A 50 -2.69 21.13 -12.49
CA ASP A 50 -3.41 22.38 -12.57
C ASP A 50 -2.56 23.60 -12.23
N ARG A 51 -1.27 23.41 -11.92
CA ARG A 51 -0.38 24.51 -11.58
C ARG A 51 -0.31 25.54 -12.72
N THR A 52 -0.49 26.81 -12.40
CA THR A 52 -0.24 27.91 -13.33
C THR A 52 1.24 27.93 -13.76
N PRO A 53 1.59 28.60 -14.87
CA PRO A 53 2.99 28.83 -15.21
C PRO A 53 3.79 29.49 -14.09
N ALA A 54 3.18 30.37 -13.28
CA ALA A 54 3.83 30.98 -12.14
C ALA A 54 4.04 29.96 -11.02
N GLU A 55 3.05 29.15 -10.65
CA GLU A 55 3.21 28.15 -9.59
C GLU A 55 4.28 27.07 -9.90
N ARG A 56 4.59 26.85 -11.18
CA ARG A 56 5.65 25.93 -11.63
C ARG A 56 7.06 26.52 -11.62
N HIS A 57 7.23 27.77 -11.20
CA HIS A 57 8.51 28.45 -11.28
C HIS A 57 9.59 27.74 -10.44
N ALA A 58 10.85 27.83 -10.88
CA ALA A 58 11.95 27.26 -10.12
C ALA A 58 12.15 28.05 -8.82
N ASP A 59 12.73 27.42 -7.81
CA ASP A 59 13.08 28.13 -6.58
C ASP A 59 13.99 29.34 -6.90
N GLY A 60 13.74 30.47 -6.23
CA GLY A 60 14.45 31.73 -6.45
C GLY A 60 14.16 32.46 -7.77
N THR A 61 13.24 31.97 -8.61
CA THR A 61 12.83 32.72 -9.82
C THR A 61 11.75 33.76 -9.47
N PRO A 62 11.92 35.04 -9.83
CA PRO A 62 10.93 36.07 -9.55
C PRO A 62 9.62 35.80 -10.29
N VAL A 63 8.50 35.98 -9.58
CA VAL A 63 7.17 35.97 -10.19
C VAL A 63 7.08 37.11 -11.22
N PRO A 64 6.69 36.84 -12.48
CA PRO A 64 6.55 37.90 -13.48
C PRO A 64 5.53 38.97 -13.05
N PRO A 65 5.80 40.27 -13.28
CA PRO A 65 4.82 41.32 -13.00
C PRO A 65 3.49 41.05 -13.70
N GLY A 66 2.39 41.07 -12.93
CA GLY A 66 1.04 40.82 -13.44
C GLY A 66 0.67 39.33 -13.61
N ALA A 67 1.45 38.39 -13.09
CA ALA A 67 1.11 36.96 -13.10
C ALA A 67 0.08 36.56 -12.01
N GLU A 68 -0.15 37.44 -11.02
CA GLU A 68 -1.10 37.21 -9.94
C GLU A 68 -2.53 37.11 -10.46
N GLN A 69 -3.24 36.09 -9.96
CA GLN A 69 -4.66 35.82 -10.19
C GLN A 69 -5.34 35.76 -8.81
N PRO A 70 -5.85 36.88 -8.27
CA PRO A 70 -6.35 36.98 -6.88
C PRO A 70 -7.48 36.00 -6.53
N GLU A 71 -8.18 35.47 -7.54
CA GLU A 71 -9.23 34.47 -7.39
C GLU A 71 -8.72 33.04 -7.09
N LEU A 72 -7.44 32.76 -7.33
CA LEU A 72 -6.81 31.47 -7.09
C LEU A 72 -6.14 31.44 -5.71
N ALA A 73 -6.05 30.27 -5.10
CA ALA A 73 -5.30 30.06 -3.87
C ALA A 73 -3.85 30.56 -4.02
N GLY A 74 -3.36 31.31 -3.03
CA GLY A 74 -2.03 31.92 -3.10
C GLY A 74 -1.84 32.87 -4.29
N ALA A 75 -2.94 33.49 -4.78
CA ALA A 75 -3.00 34.33 -5.96
C ALA A 75 -2.46 33.67 -7.24
N GLY A 76 -2.47 32.33 -7.32
CA GLY A 76 -1.96 31.57 -8.46
C GLY A 76 -0.46 31.75 -8.72
N VAL A 77 0.30 32.18 -7.71
CA VAL A 77 1.75 32.42 -7.78
C VAL A 77 2.54 31.70 -6.68
N ARG A 78 1.86 31.10 -5.70
CA ARG A 78 2.47 30.24 -4.67
C ARG A 78 3.20 29.08 -5.34
N ARG A 79 4.46 28.87 -5.02
CA ARG A 79 5.27 27.87 -5.72
C ARG A 79 4.90 26.48 -5.24
N PHE A 80 4.71 25.59 -6.21
CA PHE A 80 4.53 24.17 -5.94
C PHE A 80 5.54 23.34 -6.72
N ALA A 81 6.44 22.66 -6.01
CA ALA A 81 7.42 21.77 -6.64
C ALA A 81 6.77 20.60 -7.39
N LYS A 82 5.58 20.16 -6.94
CA LYS A 82 4.87 18.98 -7.46
C LYS A 82 3.45 19.33 -7.91
N SER A 83 2.97 18.58 -8.91
CA SER A 83 1.53 18.46 -9.19
C SER A 83 0.78 17.97 -7.94
N ARG A 84 -0.51 18.28 -7.83
CA ARG A 84 -1.38 17.73 -6.79
C ARG A 84 -1.55 16.20 -6.90
N TYR A 85 -1.19 15.61 -8.04
CA TYR A 85 -0.95 14.18 -8.18
C TYR A 85 0.56 13.93 -8.18
N ALA A 86 1.12 13.47 -7.06
CA ALA A 86 2.55 13.22 -6.90
C ALA A 86 2.89 12.27 -5.74
N SER A 87 4.17 11.99 -5.49
CA SER A 87 4.58 11.36 -4.23
C SER A 87 4.21 12.24 -3.02
N ILE A 88 4.19 11.65 -1.82
CA ILE A 88 3.97 12.43 -0.59
C ILE A 88 5.00 13.58 -0.47
N SER A 89 4.60 14.68 0.18
CA SER A 89 5.51 15.79 0.51
C SER A 89 5.89 15.83 1.99
N HIS A 90 5.06 15.23 2.85
CA HIS A 90 5.26 15.18 4.29
C HIS A 90 4.91 13.79 4.79
N PHE A 91 5.78 13.23 5.63
CA PHE A 91 5.39 12.25 6.62
C PHE A 91 4.52 12.90 7.70
N ILE A 92 3.59 12.12 8.24
CA ILE A 92 2.50 12.60 9.09
C ILE A 92 2.47 11.94 10.46
N TYR A 93 3.36 11.03 10.83
CA TYR A 93 3.32 10.34 12.12
C TYR A 93 3.67 11.28 13.27
N ASP A 94 2.85 11.28 14.33
CA ASP A 94 3.16 11.98 15.59
C ASP A 94 3.68 10.98 16.61
N CYS A 95 5.00 10.95 16.81
CA CYS A 95 5.65 9.99 17.70
C CYS A 95 5.20 10.18 19.16
N PRO A 96 4.44 9.24 19.76
CA PRO A 96 3.91 9.41 21.11
C PRO A 96 4.98 9.58 22.19
N VAL A 97 6.15 8.93 22.06
CA VAL A 97 7.26 9.03 23.01
C VAL A 97 7.88 10.42 22.98
N ALA A 98 8.12 10.97 21.78
CA ALA A 98 8.63 12.33 21.65
C ALA A 98 7.62 13.33 22.26
N ARG A 99 6.33 13.16 21.94
CA ARG A 99 5.25 13.98 22.50
C ARG A 99 5.19 13.92 24.02
N LEU A 100 5.23 12.73 24.62
CA LEU A 100 5.21 12.54 26.07
C LEU A 100 6.43 13.17 26.78
N ARG A 101 7.59 13.16 26.12
CA ARG A 101 8.83 13.77 26.63
C ARG A 101 8.93 15.27 26.38
N GLY A 102 7.98 15.88 25.67
CA GLY A 102 8.09 17.26 25.22
C GLY A 102 9.23 17.48 24.22
N GLU A 103 9.68 16.42 23.55
CA GLU A 103 10.73 16.47 22.52
C GLU A 103 10.13 16.82 21.16
N ARG A 104 10.95 17.40 20.28
CA ARG A 104 10.55 17.64 18.88
C ARG A 104 10.28 16.29 18.21
N ASN A 105 9.15 16.18 17.51
CA ASN A 105 8.82 14.99 16.74
C ASN A 105 9.92 14.72 15.69
N PRO A 106 10.60 13.56 15.76
CA PRO A 106 11.79 13.33 14.95
C PRO A 106 11.46 13.11 13.46
N ILE A 107 10.20 12.82 13.10
CA ILE A 107 9.77 12.74 11.71
C ILE A 107 9.96 14.07 10.97
N LEU A 108 9.92 15.20 11.68
CA LEU A 108 10.03 16.53 11.08
C LEU A 108 11.42 16.76 10.47
N ALA A 109 12.44 16.04 10.93
CA ALA A 109 13.78 16.07 10.32
C ALA A 109 13.86 15.26 9.02
N LEU A 110 12.90 14.36 8.77
CA LEU A 110 12.81 13.57 7.54
C LEU A 110 11.98 14.27 6.47
N ASN A 111 11.14 15.22 6.85
CA ASN A 111 10.43 16.14 5.95
C ASN A 111 11.41 17.21 5.46
N ASP A 112 12.38 16.79 4.65
CA ASP A 112 13.54 17.58 4.19
C ASP A 112 13.34 18.26 2.84
N LEU A 113 12.11 18.28 2.34
CA LEU A 113 11.73 19.02 1.14
C LEU A 113 11.06 20.33 1.52
N GLU A 114 11.38 21.38 0.77
CA GLU A 114 10.60 22.61 0.81
C GLU A 114 9.19 22.33 0.27
N CYS A 115 8.18 22.74 1.04
CA CYS A 115 6.79 22.46 0.76
C CYS A 115 5.95 23.65 1.24
N GLU A 116 5.62 24.55 0.33
CA GLU A 116 4.82 25.73 0.66
C GLU A 116 3.42 25.30 1.14
N VAL A 117 3.02 25.84 2.28
CA VAL A 117 1.70 25.61 2.88
C VAL A 117 0.91 26.90 2.97
N ASP A 118 -0.38 26.77 3.19
CA ASP A 118 -1.18 27.92 3.57
C ASP A 118 -1.00 28.22 5.07
N GLU A 119 -0.27 29.30 5.40
CA GLU A 119 0.08 29.63 6.78
C GLU A 119 -1.13 30.06 7.63
N GLU A 120 -2.17 30.61 7.01
CA GLU A 120 -3.40 30.94 7.75
C GLU A 120 -4.11 29.66 8.18
N ILE A 121 -4.24 28.70 7.27
CA ILE A 121 -4.80 27.37 7.57
C ILE A 121 -3.94 26.64 8.59
N ALA A 122 -2.61 26.67 8.44
CA ALA A 122 -1.69 26.06 9.40
C ALA A 122 -1.86 26.67 10.81
N ALA A 123 -2.01 27.99 10.93
CA ALA A 123 -2.26 28.65 12.20
C ALA A 123 -3.60 28.20 12.83
N GLN A 124 -4.67 28.09 12.03
CA GLN A 124 -5.97 27.61 12.49
C GLN A 124 -5.89 26.16 13.01
N LEU A 125 -5.21 25.28 12.28
CA LEU A 125 -5.03 23.87 12.65
C LEU A 125 -4.22 23.71 13.95
N ARG A 126 -3.15 24.50 14.12
CA ARG A 126 -2.37 24.53 15.37
C ARG A 126 -3.19 25.03 16.55
N ALA A 127 -3.98 26.08 16.34
CA ALA A 127 -4.88 26.62 17.37
C ALA A 127 -5.97 25.60 17.78
N ALA A 128 -6.39 24.74 16.85
CA ALA A 128 -7.28 23.60 17.12
C ALA A 128 -6.59 22.40 17.80
N GLY A 129 -5.26 22.47 18.01
CA GLY A 129 -4.50 21.46 18.75
C GLY A 129 -3.92 20.33 17.91
N LEU A 130 -3.85 20.47 16.59
CA LEU A 130 -3.13 19.51 15.74
C LEU A 130 -1.62 19.64 15.94
N ASP A 131 -0.91 18.50 15.92
CA ASP A 131 0.55 18.49 15.92
C ASP A 131 1.12 19.01 14.60
N GLU A 132 2.40 19.38 14.63
CA GLU A 132 3.06 20.03 13.50
C GLU A 132 3.10 19.15 12.24
N ALA A 133 3.31 17.83 12.38
CA ALA A 133 3.42 16.95 11.20
C ALA A 133 2.09 16.87 10.43
N LEU A 134 0.98 16.71 11.15
CA LEU A 134 -0.34 16.68 10.52
C LEU A 134 -0.79 18.05 10.03
N THR A 135 -0.47 19.12 10.77
CA THR A 135 -0.74 20.50 10.38
C THR A 135 -0.13 20.80 9.02
N GLN A 136 1.17 20.54 8.84
CA GLN A 136 1.87 20.79 7.57
C GLN A 136 1.27 19.99 6.41
N HIS A 137 0.87 18.74 6.66
CA HIS A 137 0.21 17.93 5.64
C HIS A 137 -1.14 18.49 5.19
N ILE A 138 -2.02 18.83 6.13
CA ILE A 138 -3.36 19.34 5.80
C ILE A 138 -3.25 20.73 5.18
N ALA A 139 -2.44 21.62 5.76
CA ALA A 139 -2.21 22.96 5.21
C ALA A 139 -1.60 22.93 3.80
N TYR A 140 -0.73 21.95 3.50
CA TYR A 140 -0.27 21.71 2.13
C TYR A 140 -1.41 21.29 1.20
N ASN A 141 -2.23 20.29 1.57
CA ASN A 141 -3.34 19.85 0.71
C ASN A 141 -4.36 20.98 0.46
N PHE A 142 -4.55 21.84 1.47
CA PHE A 142 -5.51 22.94 1.47
C PHE A 142 -4.96 24.22 0.83
N SER A 143 -3.67 24.25 0.51
CA SER A 143 -3.06 25.33 -0.27
C SER A 143 -3.51 25.34 -1.75
N ARG A 144 -4.26 24.31 -2.18
CA ARG A 144 -4.75 24.09 -3.54
C ARG A 144 -6.20 24.53 -3.68
N ASP A 145 -6.56 24.96 -4.88
CA ASP A 145 -7.96 25.21 -5.22
C ASP A 145 -8.78 23.90 -5.28
N PRO A 146 -10.09 23.95 -4.93
CA PRO A 146 -11.00 22.83 -5.15
C PRO A 146 -11.29 22.66 -6.65
N LEU A 147 -11.09 21.46 -7.19
CA LEU A 147 -11.34 21.18 -8.62
C LEU A 147 -12.80 20.89 -8.96
N VAL A 148 -13.54 20.31 -8.01
CA VAL A 148 -14.90 19.82 -8.25
C VAL A 148 -15.78 20.18 -7.07
N LEU A 149 -16.73 21.09 -7.29
CA LEU A 149 -17.75 21.46 -6.32
C LEU A 149 -19.13 21.39 -6.98
N PHE A 150 -20.05 20.66 -6.35
CA PHE A 150 -21.44 20.63 -6.78
C PHE A 150 -22.20 21.80 -6.17
N ARG A 151 -23.01 22.48 -6.98
CA ARG A 151 -23.75 23.68 -6.57
C ARG A 151 -24.60 23.43 -5.32
N GLU A 152 -25.22 22.26 -5.25
CA GLU A 152 -26.12 21.85 -4.17
C GLU A 152 -25.38 21.63 -2.85
N ARG A 153 -24.05 21.50 -2.88
CA ARG A 153 -23.20 21.18 -1.73
C ARG A 153 -22.38 22.35 -1.21
N ILE A 154 -22.52 23.54 -1.81
CA ILE A 154 -21.81 24.76 -1.36
C ILE A 154 -22.21 25.10 0.08
N ALA A 155 -23.49 24.94 0.44
CA ALA A 155 -24.02 25.25 1.77
C ALA A 155 -24.17 24.00 2.67
N ALA A 156 -23.34 22.97 2.45
CA ALA A 156 -23.33 21.79 3.31
C ALA A 156 -22.96 22.15 4.76
N SER A 157 -23.47 21.39 5.73
CA SER A 157 -23.20 21.61 7.17
C SER A 157 -21.90 20.94 7.59
N ASP A 158 -20.91 21.73 7.99
CA ASP A 158 -19.61 21.24 8.49
C ASP A 158 -19.70 20.40 9.77
N ALA A 159 -20.78 20.58 10.54
CA ALA A 159 -21.01 19.80 11.76
C ALA A 159 -21.43 18.35 11.49
N GLU A 160 -21.95 18.07 10.29
CA GLU A 160 -22.56 16.78 9.93
C GLU A 160 -21.83 16.11 8.76
N GLN A 161 -21.22 16.88 7.87
CA GLN A 161 -20.68 16.43 6.59
C GLN A 161 -19.20 16.78 6.47
N THR A 162 -18.45 15.93 5.76
CA THR A 162 -17.02 16.10 5.49
C THR A 162 -16.76 16.51 4.05
N GLU A 163 -17.80 16.88 3.29
CA GLU A 163 -17.73 17.06 1.83
C GLU A 163 -16.77 18.18 1.40
N HIS A 164 -16.71 19.31 2.12
CA HIS A 164 -15.77 20.39 1.82
C HIS A 164 -14.32 19.97 2.07
N PHE A 165 -14.07 19.24 3.17
CA PHE A 165 -12.76 18.62 3.43
C PHE A 165 -12.39 17.63 2.32
N GLU A 166 -13.32 16.74 1.94
CA GLU A 166 -13.10 15.73 0.89
C GLU A 166 -12.91 16.35 -0.49
N SER A 167 -13.47 17.52 -0.79
CA SER A 167 -13.22 18.24 -2.04
C SER A 167 -11.72 18.51 -2.26
N LEU A 168 -10.98 18.80 -1.18
CA LEU A 168 -9.53 19.02 -1.22
C LEU A 168 -8.77 17.71 -1.00
N GLN A 169 -9.15 16.90 -0.02
CA GLN A 169 -8.44 15.65 0.29
C GLN A 169 -8.50 14.64 -0.86
N SER A 170 -9.66 14.50 -1.51
CA SER A 170 -9.83 13.52 -2.59
C SER A 170 -9.13 13.93 -3.89
N THR A 171 -8.86 15.22 -4.07
CA THR A 171 -8.19 15.82 -5.25
C THR A 171 -6.70 16.13 -5.02
N ASN A 172 -6.17 15.76 -3.86
CA ASN A 172 -4.73 15.60 -3.66
C ASN A 172 -4.40 14.10 -3.76
N TRP A 173 -3.83 13.69 -4.89
CA TRP A 173 -3.62 12.29 -5.26
C TRP A 173 -2.18 11.87 -5.00
N ASN A 174 -1.89 11.59 -3.74
CA ASN A 174 -0.55 11.15 -3.34
C ASN A 174 -0.31 9.65 -3.56
N SER A 175 0.95 9.22 -3.51
CA SER A 175 1.35 7.81 -3.55
C SER A 175 0.75 6.96 -2.41
N VAL A 176 0.53 7.59 -1.26
CA VAL A 176 -0.23 7.05 -0.14
C VAL A 176 -1.22 8.11 0.32
N ARG A 177 -2.45 7.71 0.63
CA ARG A 177 -3.48 8.61 1.15
C ARG A 177 -3.93 8.17 2.53
N TRP A 178 -3.79 9.07 3.49
CA TRP A 178 -4.40 8.94 4.81
C TRP A 178 -5.85 9.39 4.75
N LYS A 179 -6.78 8.59 5.28
CA LYS A 179 -8.22 8.84 5.13
C LYS A 179 -8.88 8.90 6.51
N PRO A 180 -9.54 10.03 6.85
CA PRO A 180 -10.38 10.08 8.03
C PRO A 180 -11.56 9.09 7.92
N PRO A 181 -12.24 8.84 9.05
CA PRO A 181 -13.57 8.28 9.03
C PRO A 181 -14.47 9.07 8.06
N PRO A 182 -15.32 8.39 7.26
CA PRO A 182 -16.14 9.06 6.24
C PRO A 182 -17.17 10.04 6.81
N ALA A 183 -17.60 9.83 8.05
CA ALA A 183 -18.53 10.69 8.76
C ALA A 183 -18.29 10.60 10.27
N MET A 184 -18.80 11.58 11.02
CA MET A 184 -18.79 11.54 12.48
C MET A 184 -19.54 10.29 12.98
N GLY A 185 -18.92 9.50 13.87
CA GLY A 185 -19.52 8.27 14.41
C GLY A 185 -19.53 7.06 13.46
N SER A 186 -18.89 7.14 12.30
CA SER A 186 -18.77 6.01 11.38
C SER A 186 -18.07 4.79 12.02
N PRO A 187 -18.55 3.55 11.80
CA PRO A 187 -17.86 2.34 12.24
C PRO A 187 -16.55 2.10 11.47
N ILE A 188 -16.38 2.74 10.32
CA ILE A 188 -15.13 2.76 9.57
C ILE A 188 -14.19 3.78 10.23
N GLY A 189 -13.08 3.30 10.80
CA GLY A 189 -12.05 4.14 11.41
C GLY A 189 -11.07 4.76 10.40
N TRP A 190 -9.92 5.20 10.91
CA TRP A 190 -8.82 5.75 10.10
C TRP A 190 -8.24 4.68 9.17
N ARG A 191 -7.97 5.07 7.92
CA ARG A 191 -7.49 4.18 6.86
C ARG A 191 -6.29 4.77 6.16
N THR A 192 -5.51 3.88 5.57
CA THR A 192 -4.40 4.22 4.68
C THR A 192 -4.64 3.52 3.35
N GLU A 193 -4.48 4.26 2.26
CA GLU A 193 -4.66 3.77 0.90
C GLU A 193 -3.31 3.79 0.18
N PHE A 194 -2.83 2.61 -0.24
CA PHE A 194 -1.59 2.44 -0.99
C PHE A 194 -1.89 2.42 -2.49
N ARG A 195 -1.42 3.43 -3.22
CA ARG A 195 -1.88 3.78 -4.58
C ARG A 195 -0.90 3.58 -5.75
N PRO A 196 0.39 3.24 -5.58
CA PRO A 196 1.37 3.34 -6.67
C PRO A 196 1.31 2.16 -7.65
N MET A 197 0.85 0.99 -7.20
CA MET A 197 0.91 -0.24 -7.99
C MET A 197 0.17 -0.12 -9.32
N GLU A 198 0.75 -0.66 -10.40
CA GLU A 198 0.05 -0.82 -11.66
C GLU A 198 -0.84 -2.06 -11.61
N VAL A 199 -1.89 -2.08 -12.42
CA VAL A 199 -2.72 -3.28 -12.58
C VAL A 199 -1.96 -4.33 -13.40
N GLN A 200 -2.05 -5.59 -13.00
CA GLN A 200 -1.36 -6.71 -13.64
C GLN A 200 -2.29 -7.47 -14.58
N LEU A 201 -1.72 -8.27 -15.48
CA LEU A 201 -2.45 -9.01 -16.52
C LEU A 201 -3.46 -10.02 -15.94
N THR A 202 -3.14 -10.65 -14.80
CA THR A 202 -3.94 -11.74 -14.23
C THR A 202 -4.44 -11.43 -12.82
N ASP A 203 -5.60 -11.99 -12.46
CA ASP A 203 -6.13 -11.90 -11.09
C ASP A 203 -5.17 -12.51 -10.06
N PHE A 204 -4.42 -13.55 -10.45
CA PHE A 204 -3.40 -14.16 -9.60
C PHE A 204 -2.29 -13.17 -9.23
N GLU A 205 -1.76 -12.41 -10.20
CA GLU A 205 -0.74 -11.40 -9.92
C GLU A 205 -1.29 -10.27 -9.05
N ASN A 206 -2.48 -9.76 -9.38
CA ASN A 206 -3.14 -8.70 -8.61
C ASN A 206 -3.41 -9.16 -7.16
N ALA A 207 -3.85 -10.41 -6.97
CA ALA A 207 -4.01 -11.02 -5.66
C ALA A 207 -2.66 -11.19 -4.95
N ALA A 208 -1.60 -11.59 -5.66
CA ALA A 208 -0.27 -11.74 -5.07
C ALA A 208 0.24 -10.44 -4.46
N PHE A 209 0.23 -9.35 -5.23
CA PHE A 209 0.67 -8.05 -4.73
C PHE A 209 -0.22 -7.54 -3.60
N THR A 210 -1.55 -7.64 -3.75
CA THR A 210 -2.49 -7.17 -2.73
C THR A 210 -2.31 -7.92 -1.41
N ASN A 211 -2.25 -9.25 -1.43
CA ASN A 211 -2.10 -10.06 -0.22
C ASN A 211 -0.74 -9.84 0.45
N VAL A 212 0.34 -9.76 -0.33
CA VAL A 212 1.68 -9.54 0.24
C VAL A 212 1.83 -8.14 0.82
N VAL A 213 1.30 -7.10 0.18
CA VAL A 213 1.27 -5.74 0.78
C VAL A 213 0.46 -5.74 2.07
N MET A 214 -0.71 -6.38 2.09
CA MET A 214 -1.53 -6.49 3.31
C MET A 214 -0.78 -7.19 4.43
N LEU A 215 -0.14 -8.34 4.17
CA LEU A 215 0.64 -9.06 5.17
C LEU A 215 1.87 -8.27 5.61
N LEU A 216 2.50 -7.53 4.70
CA LEU A 216 3.61 -6.64 5.01
C LEU A 216 3.17 -5.51 5.95
N THR A 217 1.98 -4.93 5.77
CA THR A 217 1.44 -3.94 6.72
C THR A 217 1.29 -4.53 8.12
N ARG A 218 0.88 -5.80 8.21
CA ARG A 218 0.75 -6.49 9.49
C ARG A 218 2.12 -6.79 10.10
N ALA A 219 3.09 -7.22 9.30
CA ALA A 219 4.46 -7.43 9.74
C ALA A 219 5.10 -6.13 10.25
N ILE A 220 4.92 -5.00 9.55
CA ILE A 220 5.38 -3.67 9.96
C ILE A 220 4.84 -3.32 11.34
N LEU A 221 3.54 -3.49 11.56
CA LEU A 221 2.90 -3.16 12.83
C LEU A 221 3.27 -4.13 13.95
N SER A 222 3.28 -5.44 13.67
CA SER A 222 3.53 -6.48 14.68
C SER A 222 4.99 -6.58 15.10
N PHE A 223 5.92 -6.24 14.22
CA PHE A 223 7.36 -6.24 14.53
C PHE A 223 7.92 -4.84 14.80
N ASP A 224 7.06 -3.82 14.83
CA ASP A 224 7.44 -2.43 15.06
C ASP A 224 8.57 -1.96 14.13
N LEU A 225 8.41 -2.22 12.83
CA LEU A 225 9.43 -1.96 11.81
C LEU A 225 9.45 -0.49 11.40
N ASP A 226 10.66 0.05 11.27
CA ASP A 226 10.90 1.42 10.84
C ASP A 226 11.64 1.44 9.50
N LEU A 227 10.92 1.77 8.42
CA LEU A 227 11.42 1.85 7.05
C LEU A 227 11.80 3.28 6.65
N LEU A 228 11.57 4.27 7.52
CA LEU A 228 11.62 5.68 7.17
C LEU A 228 13.01 6.09 6.65
N VAL A 229 12.98 6.91 5.60
CA VAL A 229 14.11 7.60 4.98
C VAL A 229 13.69 9.05 4.72
N PRO A 230 14.60 10.02 4.54
CA PRO A 230 14.21 11.39 4.21
C PRO A 230 13.29 11.45 2.97
N VAL A 231 12.30 12.35 2.96
CA VAL A 231 11.32 12.46 1.86
C VAL A 231 12.01 12.74 0.53
N SER A 232 13.11 13.50 0.51
CA SER A 232 13.95 13.68 -0.69
C SER A 232 14.45 12.37 -1.29
N ARG A 233 14.71 11.34 -0.46
CA ARG A 233 15.09 9.99 -0.91
C ARG A 233 13.90 9.20 -1.44
N VAL A 234 12.71 9.39 -0.87
CA VAL A 234 11.46 8.83 -1.42
C VAL A 234 11.19 9.40 -2.81
N ASP A 235 11.38 10.70 -3.00
CA ASP A 235 11.21 11.38 -4.30
C ASP A 235 12.22 10.91 -5.35
N GLU A 236 13.49 10.81 -4.97
CA GLU A 236 14.52 10.28 -5.86
C GLU A 236 14.23 8.83 -6.23
N ASN A 237 13.76 8.00 -5.29
CA ASN A 237 13.28 6.66 -5.57
C ASN A 237 12.08 6.65 -6.54
N MET A 238 11.13 7.58 -6.38
CA MET A 238 10.01 7.73 -7.31
C MET A 238 10.49 8.08 -8.71
N ARG A 239 11.49 8.96 -8.85
CA ARG A 239 12.13 9.26 -10.14
C ARG A 239 12.77 8.01 -10.75
N ARG A 240 13.54 7.25 -9.96
CA ARG A 240 14.19 6.01 -10.42
C ARG A 240 13.20 4.93 -10.82
N ALA A 241 12.05 4.82 -10.14
CA ALA A 241 11.00 3.87 -10.46
C ALA A 241 10.39 4.06 -11.86
N HIS A 242 10.56 5.23 -12.47
CA HIS A 242 10.11 5.48 -13.84
C HIS A 242 11.04 4.91 -14.90
N ALA A 243 12.32 4.67 -14.60
CA ALA A 243 13.27 4.23 -15.61
C ALA A 243 12.79 2.94 -16.28
N ARG A 244 13.02 2.81 -17.59
CA ARG A 244 12.86 1.53 -18.27
C ARG A 244 13.73 0.47 -17.60
N ASP A 245 13.17 -0.72 -17.38
CA ASP A 245 13.79 -1.83 -16.68
C ASP A 245 14.22 -1.47 -15.23
N ALA A 246 13.53 -0.54 -14.57
CA ALA A 246 13.89 -0.09 -13.21
C ALA A 246 13.99 -1.26 -12.21
N VAL A 247 13.14 -2.27 -12.37
CA VAL A 247 13.12 -3.49 -11.55
C VAL A 247 14.49 -4.17 -11.47
N SER A 248 15.27 -4.16 -12.56
CA SER A 248 16.54 -4.88 -12.70
C SER A 248 17.76 -3.96 -12.77
N THR A 249 17.57 -2.69 -13.14
CA THR A 249 18.69 -1.77 -13.44
C THR A 249 18.89 -0.69 -12.39
N GLN A 250 17.85 -0.33 -11.63
CA GLN A 250 17.92 0.75 -10.64
C GLN A 250 18.16 0.21 -9.24
N LYS A 251 18.74 1.07 -8.41
CA LYS A 251 18.80 0.90 -6.96
C LYS A 251 17.95 1.97 -6.29
N PHE A 252 17.47 1.68 -5.10
CA PHE A 252 16.58 2.53 -4.34
C PHE A 252 17.17 2.78 -2.96
N TYR A 253 17.06 4.01 -2.47
CA TYR A 253 17.40 4.35 -1.11
C TYR A 253 16.49 3.61 -0.14
N PHE A 254 17.07 2.79 0.72
CA PHE A 254 16.37 1.99 1.70
C PHE A 254 17.17 1.91 2.99
N ARG A 255 16.49 1.65 4.09
CA ARG A 255 17.12 1.60 5.40
C ARG A 255 17.87 0.29 5.61
N LYS A 256 19.08 0.37 6.17
CA LYS A 256 19.92 -0.81 6.49
C LYS A 256 19.32 -1.67 7.59
N HIS A 257 18.72 -1.05 8.61
CA HIS A 257 18.18 -1.71 9.79
C HIS A 257 16.74 -1.29 10.03
N LEU A 258 15.81 -2.23 9.86
CA LEU A 258 14.37 -2.00 10.07
C LEU A 258 13.97 -2.05 11.55
N VAL A 259 14.89 -2.50 12.40
CA VAL A 259 14.74 -2.57 13.85
C VAL A 259 15.94 -1.91 14.50
N ASN A 260 15.76 -1.19 15.60
CA ASN A 260 16.81 -0.55 16.38
C ASN A 260 17.89 -1.57 16.82
N PRO A 261 19.13 -1.49 16.28
CA PRO A 261 20.20 -2.43 16.62
C PRO A 261 20.57 -2.41 18.10
N ALA A 262 20.43 -1.27 18.78
CA ALA A 262 20.69 -1.17 20.22
C ALA A 262 19.64 -1.95 21.03
N ALA A 263 18.37 -1.90 20.61
CA ALA A 263 17.30 -2.68 21.22
C ALA A 263 17.50 -4.19 21.01
N LEU A 264 17.95 -4.59 19.82
CA LEU A 264 18.29 -5.98 19.50
C LEU A 264 19.46 -6.51 20.34
N ARG A 265 20.53 -5.71 20.51
CA ARG A 265 21.69 -6.09 21.34
C ARG A 265 21.30 -6.27 22.81
N ALA A 266 20.58 -5.31 23.39
CA ALA A 266 20.09 -5.42 24.76
C ALA A 266 19.24 -6.69 24.97
N ALA A 267 18.33 -6.98 24.03
CA ALA A 267 17.52 -8.20 24.08
C ALA A 267 18.35 -9.49 23.96
N ALA A 268 19.40 -9.50 23.13
CA ALA A 268 20.28 -10.66 22.94
C ALA A 268 21.18 -10.93 24.15
N ASP A 269 21.62 -9.87 24.84
CA ASP A 269 22.46 -9.96 26.04
C ASP A 269 21.67 -10.33 27.31
N GLY A 270 20.37 -10.62 27.17
CA GLY A 270 19.47 -10.91 28.30
C GLY A 270 19.23 -9.71 29.21
N GLU A 271 19.73 -8.54 28.83
CA GLU A 271 19.45 -7.28 29.49
C GLU A 271 18.00 -6.88 29.17
N ARG A 272 17.27 -6.41 30.17
CA ARG A 272 16.04 -5.70 29.88
C ARG A 272 16.45 -4.47 29.06
N ALA A 273 16.18 -4.47 27.76
CA ALA A 273 16.16 -3.25 26.97
C ALA A 273 15.47 -2.20 27.84
N PRO A 274 16.04 -0.99 28.02
CA PRO A 274 15.50 0.00 28.95
C PRO A 274 14.03 0.18 28.59
N ARG A 275 13.17 -0.46 29.38
CA ARG A 275 11.74 -0.19 29.34
C ARG A 275 11.71 1.16 30.00
N ASP A 276 11.56 2.20 29.20
CA ASP A 276 10.94 3.39 29.72
C ASP A 276 9.61 2.92 30.31
N GLU A 277 9.55 2.83 31.65
CA GLU A 277 8.35 2.34 32.36
C GLU A 277 7.12 3.21 32.04
N ASP A 278 7.34 4.37 31.41
CA ASP A 278 6.35 5.33 30.91
C ASP A 278 6.06 5.25 29.38
N SER A 279 6.71 4.36 28.62
CA SER A 279 6.44 4.25 27.17
C SER A 279 5.17 3.43 26.91
N PRO A 280 4.09 4.03 26.36
CA PRO A 280 2.90 3.27 25.99
C PRO A 280 3.28 2.25 24.90
N ALA A 281 2.70 1.05 24.97
CA ALA A 281 2.83 -0.03 23.97
C ALA A 281 2.18 0.38 22.63
N THR A 282 2.74 1.39 21.97
CA THR A 282 2.24 1.98 20.73
C THR A 282 3.20 1.61 19.60
N PRO A 283 2.71 1.04 18.48
CA PRO A 283 3.51 0.80 17.30
C PRO A 283 4.19 2.09 16.81
N GLY A 284 5.44 1.99 16.40
CA GLY A 284 6.29 3.05 15.85
C GLY A 284 7.09 3.85 16.87
N CYS A 285 7.00 3.52 18.16
CA CYS A 285 7.48 4.38 19.24
C CYS A 285 8.83 3.95 19.83
N THR A 286 9.12 2.65 19.81
CA THR A 286 10.32 2.10 20.50
C THR A 286 11.57 2.10 19.62
N GLN A 287 11.40 2.36 18.32
CA GLN A 287 12.40 2.02 17.30
C GLN A 287 12.91 3.19 16.48
N PHE A 288 12.46 4.43 16.76
CA PHE A 288 12.91 5.61 16.01
C PHE A 288 14.42 5.83 16.25
N GLN A 289 15.25 5.38 15.31
CA GLN A 289 16.70 5.50 15.43
C GLN A 289 17.12 6.95 15.14
N ARG A 290 18.07 7.46 15.92
CA ARG A 290 18.73 8.73 15.62
C ARG A 290 19.67 8.65 14.41
N SER A 291 20.18 7.46 14.06
CA SER A 291 20.99 7.27 12.84
C SER A 291 20.10 6.91 11.66
N LEU A 292 20.14 7.73 10.61
CA LEU A 292 19.51 7.47 9.32
C LEU A 292 20.44 6.64 8.44
N ASP A 293 20.69 5.40 8.85
CA ASP A 293 21.53 4.47 8.10
C ASP A 293 20.79 3.99 6.85
N VAL A 294 20.85 4.82 5.80
CA VAL A 294 20.25 4.60 4.48
C VAL A 294 21.34 4.19 3.49
N GLU A 295 21.00 3.30 2.56
CA GLU A 295 21.86 2.90 1.45
C GLU A 295 21.06 2.62 0.18
N GLU A 296 21.74 2.39 -0.92
CA GLU A 296 21.12 2.00 -2.19
C GLU A 296 21.04 0.47 -2.31
N MET A 297 19.82 -0.06 -2.45
CA MET A 297 19.54 -1.48 -2.64
C MET A 297 18.76 -1.70 -3.94
N SER A 298 19.09 -2.76 -4.69
CA SER A 298 18.24 -3.27 -5.78
C SER A 298 16.91 -3.79 -5.23
N LEU A 299 15.88 -3.93 -6.08
CA LEU A 299 14.61 -4.51 -5.63
C LEU A 299 14.77 -5.96 -5.12
N ALA A 300 15.68 -6.73 -5.72
CA ALA A 300 16.03 -8.06 -5.24
C ALA A 300 16.55 -8.01 -3.80
N GLU A 301 17.45 -7.08 -3.48
CA GLU A 301 17.97 -6.92 -2.12
C GLU A 301 16.89 -6.44 -1.14
N VAL A 302 16.06 -5.47 -1.53
CA VAL A 302 14.95 -4.97 -0.71
C VAL A 302 13.95 -6.10 -0.38
N LEU A 303 13.59 -6.92 -1.36
CA LEU A 303 12.53 -7.93 -1.19
C LEU A 303 13.03 -9.27 -0.69
N ASN A 304 14.13 -9.78 -1.22
CA ASN A 304 14.67 -11.11 -0.90
C ASN A 304 15.77 -11.08 0.17
N GLY A 305 16.34 -9.90 0.44
CA GLY A 305 17.45 -9.72 1.37
C GLY A 305 18.80 -9.65 0.68
N LYS A 306 19.82 -9.19 1.42
CA LYS A 306 21.22 -9.07 0.95
C LYS A 306 22.05 -10.33 1.22
N GLY A 307 21.50 -11.27 2.00
CA GLY A 307 22.21 -12.48 2.44
C GLY A 307 23.16 -12.27 3.62
N ASP A 308 23.28 -11.05 4.13
CA ASP A 308 24.08 -10.68 5.30
C ASP A 308 23.22 -10.13 6.45
N TYR A 309 23.23 -8.81 6.69
CA TYR A 309 22.50 -8.16 7.78
C TYR A 309 21.05 -7.80 7.42
N PHE A 310 20.75 -7.62 6.14
CA PHE A 310 19.41 -7.21 5.71
C PHE A 310 18.59 -8.44 5.26
N PRO A 311 17.54 -8.82 6.01
CA PRO A 311 16.80 -10.06 5.76
C PRO A 311 15.88 -10.01 4.53
N GLY A 312 15.44 -8.82 4.10
CA GLY A 312 14.44 -8.68 3.03
C GLY A 312 13.00 -8.64 3.54
N LEU A 313 12.13 -7.94 2.80
CA LEU A 313 10.72 -7.78 3.17
C LEU A 313 9.91 -9.09 3.04
N LEU A 314 10.21 -9.95 2.06
CA LEU A 314 9.50 -11.22 1.90
C LEU A 314 9.81 -12.22 3.02
N PRO A 315 11.08 -12.41 3.45
CA PRO A 315 11.38 -13.20 4.63
C PRO A 315 10.72 -12.66 5.91
N ILE A 316 10.63 -11.34 6.08
CA ILE A 316 9.91 -10.71 7.19
C ILE A 316 8.41 -11.04 7.16
N VAL A 317 7.78 -11.00 5.98
CA VAL A 317 6.39 -11.44 5.83
C VAL A 317 6.24 -12.92 6.19
N GLY A 318 7.19 -13.77 5.79
CA GLY A 318 7.26 -15.17 6.21
C GLY A 318 7.28 -15.33 7.73
N ALA A 319 8.15 -14.59 8.42
CA ALA A 319 8.24 -14.61 9.88
C ALA A 319 6.93 -14.16 10.56
N TYR A 320 6.22 -13.18 10.00
CA TYR A 320 4.91 -12.77 10.50
C TYR A 320 3.84 -13.87 10.35
N ILE A 321 3.84 -14.57 9.22
CA ILE A 321 2.90 -15.67 8.99
C ILE A 321 3.15 -16.83 9.98
N ASP A 322 4.41 -17.11 10.28
CA ASP A 322 4.77 -18.12 11.27
C ASP A 322 4.40 -17.69 12.69
N SER A 323 4.55 -16.41 13.05
CA SER A 323 4.21 -15.91 14.38
C SER A 323 2.71 -15.99 14.71
N ILE A 324 1.84 -15.91 13.69
CA ILE A 324 0.39 -16.08 13.85
C ILE A 324 -0.07 -17.54 13.69
N SER A 325 0.85 -18.51 13.61
CA SER A 325 0.56 -19.94 13.48
C SER A 325 -0.40 -20.28 12.32
N ALA A 326 -0.20 -19.63 11.15
CA ALA A 326 -1.08 -19.83 10.01
C ALA A 326 -1.08 -21.30 9.52
N SER A 327 -2.25 -21.77 9.08
CA SER A 327 -2.40 -23.15 8.57
C SER A 327 -1.49 -23.44 7.37
N ALA A 328 -1.12 -24.71 7.19
CA ALA A 328 -0.21 -25.13 6.12
C ALA A 328 -0.70 -24.74 4.71
N SER A 329 -2.01 -24.79 4.45
CA SER A 329 -2.57 -24.38 3.16
C SER A 329 -2.44 -22.89 2.89
N VAL A 330 -2.71 -22.04 3.91
CA VAL A 330 -2.51 -20.58 3.81
C VAL A 330 -1.04 -20.26 3.58
N ARG A 331 -0.13 -20.92 4.31
CA ARG A 331 1.31 -20.74 4.12
C ARG A 331 1.77 -21.11 2.71
N ALA A 332 1.30 -22.22 2.18
CA ALA A 332 1.64 -22.65 0.82
C ALA A 332 1.17 -21.63 -0.23
N GLU A 333 -0.05 -21.11 -0.10
CA GLU A 333 -0.58 -20.13 -1.06
C GLU A 333 0.12 -18.78 -0.96
N VAL A 334 0.38 -18.27 0.24
CA VAL A 334 1.13 -17.02 0.40
C VAL A 334 2.57 -17.17 -0.07
N HIS A 335 3.21 -18.32 0.16
CA HIS A 335 4.55 -18.59 -0.37
C HIS A 335 4.53 -18.55 -1.91
N ARG A 336 3.47 -19.05 -2.56
CA ARG A 336 3.31 -18.98 -4.01
C ARG A 336 3.27 -17.53 -4.51
N TYR A 337 2.56 -16.65 -3.81
CA TYR A 337 2.54 -15.21 -4.08
C TYR A 337 3.90 -14.54 -3.84
N MET A 338 4.55 -14.79 -2.69
CA MET A 338 5.86 -14.23 -2.39
C MET A 338 6.92 -14.69 -3.40
N LYS A 339 6.86 -15.94 -3.85
CA LYS A 339 7.79 -16.48 -4.86
C LYS A 339 7.66 -15.73 -6.19
N LEU A 340 6.44 -15.46 -6.67
CA LEU A 340 6.22 -14.64 -7.87
C LEU A 340 6.91 -13.28 -7.72
N ILE A 341 6.65 -12.59 -6.61
CA ILE A 341 7.18 -11.26 -6.33
C ILE A 341 8.70 -11.27 -6.23
N GLY A 342 9.27 -12.21 -5.47
CA GLY A 342 10.72 -12.34 -5.28
C GLY A 342 11.45 -12.68 -6.57
N MET A 343 10.89 -13.55 -7.42
CA MET A 343 11.47 -13.86 -8.73
C MET A 343 11.42 -12.67 -9.68
N ARG A 344 10.34 -11.88 -9.66
CA ARG A 344 10.23 -10.64 -10.45
C ARG A 344 11.24 -9.60 -9.98
N ALA A 345 11.38 -9.42 -8.67
CA ALA A 345 12.38 -8.52 -8.08
C ALA A 345 13.82 -8.88 -8.46
N SER A 346 14.12 -10.17 -8.65
CA SER A 346 15.43 -10.68 -9.10
C SER A 346 15.62 -10.66 -10.62
N GLY A 347 14.64 -10.18 -11.39
CA GLY A 347 14.68 -10.21 -12.85
C GLY A 347 14.56 -11.60 -13.48
N LEU A 348 14.23 -12.64 -12.69
CA LEU A 348 13.98 -14.00 -13.20
C LEU A 348 12.61 -14.12 -13.88
N LEU A 349 11.68 -13.23 -13.53
CA LEU A 349 10.40 -13.04 -14.22
C LEU A 349 10.30 -11.60 -14.70
N GLN A 350 9.67 -11.42 -15.85
CA GLN A 350 9.39 -10.13 -16.44
C GLN A 350 8.28 -9.40 -15.68
N THR A 351 8.37 -8.07 -15.65
CA THR A 351 7.21 -7.21 -15.39
C THR A 351 6.26 -7.24 -16.58
N SER A 352 5.02 -6.80 -16.38
CA SER A 352 4.05 -6.67 -17.48
C SER A 352 4.56 -5.70 -18.55
N ALA A 353 5.29 -4.65 -18.17
CA ALA A 353 5.90 -3.70 -19.11
C ALA A 353 7.01 -4.34 -19.95
N GLN A 354 7.91 -5.12 -19.32
CA GLN A 354 8.96 -5.86 -20.04
C GLN A 354 8.38 -6.83 -21.06
N TRP A 355 7.34 -7.58 -20.66
CA TRP A 355 6.65 -8.51 -21.54
C TRP A 355 5.98 -7.80 -22.73
N GLN A 356 5.23 -6.72 -22.48
CA GLN A 356 4.60 -5.92 -23.54
C GLN A 356 5.64 -5.36 -24.51
N ARG A 357 6.75 -4.82 -23.99
CA ARG A 357 7.83 -4.27 -24.80
C ARG A 357 8.48 -5.35 -25.66
N HIS A 358 8.78 -6.52 -25.08
CA HIS A 358 9.31 -7.66 -25.83
C HIS A 358 8.34 -8.14 -26.91
N PHE A 359 7.04 -8.24 -26.61
CA PHE A 359 6.00 -8.59 -27.57
C PHE A 359 5.99 -7.63 -28.76
N ILE A 360 5.96 -6.33 -28.49
CA ILE A 360 5.95 -5.28 -29.53
C ILE A 360 7.21 -5.36 -30.37
N THR A 361 8.40 -5.41 -29.75
CA THR A 361 9.67 -5.37 -30.48
C THR A 361 9.95 -6.63 -31.29
N SER A 362 9.27 -7.74 -30.97
CA SER A 362 9.38 -9.02 -31.68
C SER A 362 8.28 -9.22 -32.72
N HIS A 363 7.35 -8.27 -32.86
CA HIS A 363 6.24 -8.36 -33.81
C HIS A 363 6.74 -8.15 -35.25
N ALA A 364 6.23 -8.94 -36.20
CA ALA A 364 6.68 -8.89 -37.60
C ALA A 364 6.51 -7.51 -38.25
N ASP A 365 5.44 -6.80 -37.91
CA ASP A 365 5.15 -5.44 -38.39
C ASP A 365 5.93 -4.33 -37.67
N TYR A 366 6.77 -4.64 -36.67
CA TYR A 366 7.51 -3.62 -35.93
C TYR A 366 8.75 -3.17 -36.70
N LEU A 367 8.80 -1.87 -37.04
CA LEU A 367 9.83 -1.30 -37.92
C LEU A 367 11.03 -0.71 -37.15
N SER A 368 11.20 -1.05 -35.87
CA SER A 368 12.24 -0.48 -35.00
C SER A 368 12.19 1.05 -34.88
N ASP A 369 11.02 1.64 -35.07
CA ASP A 369 10.76 3.08 -35.09
C ASP A 369 9.99 3.57 -33.84
N SER A 370 9.86 2.70 -32.84
CA SER A 370 9.05 2.91 -31.63
C SER A 370 7.56 3.10 -31.88
N VAL A 371 7.05 2.84 -33.10
CA VAL A 371 5.62 2.94 -33.41
C VAL A 371 4.92 1.61 -33.11
N VAL A 372 3.83 1.70 -32.36
CA VAL A 372 2.90 0.60 -32.11
C VAL A 372 1.70 0.78 -33.03
N SER A 373 1.75 0.15 -34.19
CA SER A 373 0.68 0.22 -35.19
C SER A 373 -0.63 -0.38 -34.65
N PRO A 374 -1.80 -0.06 -35.26
CA PRO A 374 -3.06 -0.69 -34.87
C PRO A 374 -3.06 -2.22 -34.94
N ALA A 375 -2.28 -2.81 -35.85
CA ALA A 375 -2.10 -4.26 -35.94
C ALA A 375 -1.37 -4.81 -34.70
N ILE A 376 -0.19 -4.25 -34.38
CA ILE A 376 0.58 -4.63 -33.18
C ILE A 376 -0.27 -4.43 -31.91
N ALA A 377 -0.97 -3.30 -31.80
CA ALA A 377 -1.80 -2.99 -30.64
C ALA A 377 -2.94 -4.01 -30.47
N ARG A 378 -3.63 -4.37 -31.55
CA ARG A 378 -4.68 -5.40 -31.54
C ARG A 378 -4.12 -6.74 -31.05
N ASP A 379 -3.00 -7.17 -31.62
CA ASP A 379 -2.42 -8.48 -31.32
C ASP A 379 -1.89 -8.54 -29.88
N LEU A 380 -1.34 -7.43 -29.38
CA LEU A 380 -0.96 -7.29 -27.98
C LEU A 380 -2.17 -7.38 -27.05
N MET A 381 -3.28 -6.70 -27.36
CA MET A 381 -4.49 -6.74 -26.54
C MET A 381 -5.14 -8.13 -26.53
N VAL A 382 -5.15 -8.83 -27.66
CA VAL A 382 -5.60 -10.22 -27.74
C VAL A 382 -4.70 -11.11 -26.88
N ALA A 383 -3.38 -10.99 -27.00
CA ALA A 383 -2.43 -11.74 -26.20
C ALA A 383 -2.61 -11.49 -24.70
N ALA A 384 -2.73 -10.23 -24.29
CA ALA A 384 -2.95 -9.83 -22.91
C ALA A 384 -4.27 -10.40 -22.35
N HIS A 385 -5.35 -10.33 -23.13
CA HIS A 385 -6.63 -10.93 -22.76
C HIS A 385 -6.51 -12.44 -22.57
N GLU A 386 -5.91 -13.16 -23.53
CA GLU A 386 -5.72 -14.61 -23.45
C GLU A 386 -4.88 -15.03 -22.23
N VAL A 387 -3.85 -14.26 -21.86
CA VAL A 387 -3.09 -14.48 -20.63
C VAL A 387 -3.97 -14.26 -19.40
N GLY A 388 -4.69 -13.14 -19.36
CA GLY A 388 -5.57 -12.77 -18.25
C GLY A 388 -6.65 -13.82 -17.95
N VAL A 389 -7.21 -14.44 -18.99
CA VAL A 389 -8.24 -15.49 -18.85
C VAL A 389 -7.67 -16.91 -18.85
N GLY A 390 -6.35 -17.09 -18.78
CA GLY A 390 -5.71 -18.41 -18.69
C GLY A 390 -5.72 -19.26 -19.97
N LYS A 391 -6.07 -18.68 -21.13
CA LYS A 391 -6.03 -19.36 -22.44
C LYS A 391 -4.62 -19.45 -23.01
N ARG A 392 -3.77 -18.46 -22.73
CA ARG A 392 -2.36 -18.42 -23.16
C ARG A 392 -1.43 -18.55 -21.95
N PRO A 393 -0.54 -19.55 -21.92
CA PRO A 393 0.53 -19.60 -20.93
C PRO A 393 1.50 -18.42 -21.11
N CYS A 394 1.94 -17.81 -20.01
CA CYS A 394 2.97 -16.77 -20.02
C CYS A 394 4.00 -17.03 -18.92
N LYS A 395 4.96 -17.91 -19.21
CA LYS A 395 5.98 -18.35 -18.23
C LYS A 395 6.95 -17.24 -17.89
N GLU A 396 7.14 -16.29 -18.80
CA GLU A 396 8.00 -15.13 -18.66
C GLU A 396 7.53 -14.22 -17.51
N VAL A 397 6.21 -14.08 -17.34
CA VAL A 397 5.59 -13.22 -16.32
C VAL A 397 5.16 -14.02 -15.08
N LEU A 398 4.66 -15.25 -15.27
CA LEU A 398 4.02 -16.05 -14.22
C LEU A 398 4.91 -17.18 -13.65
N GLY A 399 6.02 -17.50 -14.32
CA GLY A 399 6.88 -18.62 -13.98
C GLY A 399 6.14 -19.95 -14.06
N THR A 400 6.12 -20.68 -12.95
CA THR A 400 5.42 -21.97 -12.83
C THR A 400 3.94 -21.84 -12.49
N ASN A 401 3.43 -20.62 -12.27
CA ASN A 401 2.02 -20.42 -11.95
C ASN A 401 1.17 -20.58 -13.20
N LYS A 402 0.21 -21.49 -13.14
CA LYS A 402 -0.79 -21.69 -14.18
C LYS A 402 -2.07 -20.96 -13.77
N ILE A 403 -2.60 -20.15 -14.69
CA ILE A 403 -3.93 -19.56 -14.56
C ILE A 403 -4.90 -20.58 -15.15
N GLU A 404 -5.84 -21.05 -14.35
CA GLU A 404 -6.88 -21.93 -14.88
C GLU A 404 -7.80 -21.12 -15.80
N PRO A 405 -8.18 -21.66 -16.98
CA PRO A 405 -9.03 -20.96 -17.92
C PRO A 405 -10.33 -20.49 -17.24
N ILE A 406 -10.61 -19.20 -17.32
CA ILE A 406 -11.89 -18.66 -16.85
C ILE A 406 -12.92 -18.95 -17.95
N LEU A 407 -13.78 -19.94 -17.72
CA LEU A 407 -14.81 -20.32 -18.66
C LEU A 407 -16.16 -19.68 -18.27
N PRO A 408 -16.98 -19.25 -19.24
CA PRO A 408 -18.33 -18.75 -18.95
C PRO A 408 -19.21 -19.74 -18.16
N VAL A 409 -18.95 -21.05 -18.29
CA VAL A 409 -19.65 -22.10 -17.52
C VAL A 409 -19.34 -22.05 -16.02
N ASP A 410 -18.19 -21.48 -15.65
CA ASP A 410 -17.75 -21.30 -14.26
C ASP A 410 -18.15 -19.92 -13.72
N ALA A 411 -18.77 -19.06 -14.55
CA ALA A 411 -19.32 -17.81 -14.08
C ALA A 411 -20.50 -18.10 -13.15
N TRP A 412 -20.46 -17.52 -11.96
CA TRP A 412 -21.53 -17.66 -10.96
C TRP A 412 -22.76 -16.84 -11.40
N ASP A 413 -23.55 -17.38 -12.33
CA ASP A 413 -24.88 -16.87 -12.68
C ASP A 413 -25.97 -17.39 -11.73
N VAL A 414 -25.60 -18.24 -10.76
CA VAL A 414 -26.53 -18.75 -9.76
C VAL A 414 -26.81 -17.66 -8.75
N LYS A 415 -27.96 -17.01 -8.90
CA LYS A 415 -28.56 -16.19 -7.84
C LYS A 415 -28.64 -17.04 -6.58
N LEU A 416 -27.85 -16.69 -5.56
CA LEU A 416 -27.89 -17.37 -4.27
C LEU A 416 -29.34 -17.37 -3.78
N GLU A 417 -29.92 -18.56 -3.67
CA GLU A 417 -31.32 -18.70 -3.32
C GLU A 417 -31.51 -18.18 -1.89
N SER A 418 -32.31 -17.12 -1.72
CA SER A 418 -32.60 -16.55 -0.39
C SER A 418 -33.68 -17.32 0.36
N SER A 419 -34.08 -18.49 -0.16
CA SER A 419 -35.02 -19.40 0.47
C SER A 419 -34.44 -19.89 1.80
N ARG A 420 -35.27 -19.91 2.85
CA ARG A 420 -34.83 -20.42 4.15
C ARG A 420 -34.65 -21.93 4.04
N VAL A 421 -33.45 -22.42 4.32
CA VAL A 421 -33.20 -23.85 4.52
C VAL A 421 -34.04 -24.32 5.72
N ASP A 422 -34.85 -25.37 5.52
CA ASP A 422 -35.68 -25.90 6.59
C ASP A 422 -34.83 -26.39 7.78
N GLY A 423 -35.44 -26.44 8.97
CA GLY A 423 -34.72 -26.75 10.20
C GLY A 423 -34.04 -28.13 10.20
N THR A 424 -34.63 -29.11 9.52
CA THR A 424 -34.10 -30.49 9.47
C THR A 424 -32.88 -30.56 8.57
N THR A 425 -32.98 -30.02 7.36
CA THR A 425 -31.88 -29.96 6.39
C THR A 425 -30.71 -29.15 6.94
N ARG A 426 -31.00 -28.02 7.61
CA ARG A 426 -29.99 -27.19 8.29
C ARG A 426 -29.29 -27.95 9.41
N CYS A 427 -30.02 -28.62 10.31
CA CYS A 427 -29.41 -29.41 11.38
C CYS A 427 -28.59 -30.60 10.82
N GLN A 428 -29.03 -31.26 9.74
CA GLN A 428 -28.25 -32.31 9.08
C GLN A 428 -26.97 -31.80 8.44
N LEU A 429 -27.05 -30.70 7.67
CA LEU A 429 -25.89 -30.07 7.05
C LEU A 429 -24.86 -29.65 8.09
N LEU A 430 -25.30 -29.00 9.17
CA LEU A 430 -24.42 -28.60 10.27
C LEU A 430 -23.77 -29.81 10.93
N ARG A 431 -24.51 -30.88 11.23
CA ARG A 431 -23.95 -32.12 11.78
C ARG A 431 -22.94 -32.78 10.84
N GLN A 432 -23.25 -32.84 9.55
CA GLN A 432 -22.33 -33.39 8.54
C GLN A 432 -21.06 -32.54 8.46
N TYR A 433 -21.17 -31.21 8.50
CA TYR A 433 -20.01 -30.32 8.51
C TYR A 433 -19.17 -30.46 9.77
N MET A 434 -19.82 -30.53 10.94
CA MET A 434 -19.16 -30.76 12.22
C MET A 434 -18.46 -32.11 12.27
N ALA A 435 -18.97 -33.14 11.59
CA ALA A 435 -18.35 -34.46 11.53
C ALA A 435 -17.17 -34.55 10.55
N ARG A 436 -16.91 -33.52 9.73
CA ARG A 436 -15.78 -33.55 8.79
C ARG A 436 -14.46 -33.50 9.57
N PRO A 437 -13.49 -34.40 9.27
CA PRO A 437 -12.20 -34.42 9.94
C PRO A 437 -11.51 -33.05 9.97
N ALA A 438 -11.51 -32.34 8.84
CA ALA A 438 -10.92 -31.00 8.72
C ALA A 438 -11.56 -29.93 9.64
N PHE A 439 -12.84 -30.09 9.99
CA PHE A 439 -13.54 -29.18 10.91
C PHE A 439 -13.24 -29.55 12.37
N MET A 440 -13.23 -30.85 12.69
CA MET A 440 -12.86 -31.34 14.03
C MET A 440 -11.40 -31.10 14.39
N THR A 441 -10.48 -31.14 13.41
CA THR A 441 -9.06 -30.79 13.63
C THR A 441 -8.87 -29.32 13.97
N ARG A 442 -9.66 -28.40 13.39
CA ARG A 442 -9.67 -26.97 13.76
C ARG A 442 -10.16 -26.76 15.18
N LEU A 443 -11.25 -27.42 15.57
CA LEU A 443 -11.79 -27.32 16.93
C LEU A 443 -10.81 -27.83 17.99
N LYS A 444 -10.13 -28.96 17.74
CA LYS A 444 -9.10 -29.48 18.65
C LYS A 444 -7.87 -28.57 18.78
N ALA A 445 -7.50 -27.87 17.70
CA ALA A 445 -6.42 -26.89 17.73
C ALA A 445 -6.79 -25.63 18.52
N GLU A 446 -8.07 -25.23 18.53
CA GLU A 446 -8.57 -24.07 19.27
C GLU A 446 -8.82 -24.38 20.76
N THR A 447 -9.13 -25.63 21.13
CA THR A 447 -9.41 -26.01 22.53
C THR A 447 -8.19 -26.38 23.37
N HIS A 448 -6.97 -26.38 22.81
CA HIS A 448 -5.76 -26.73 23.57
C HIS A 448 -5.23 -25.61 24.49
N ASP A 449 -5.94 -24.49 24.63
CA ASP A 449 -5.56 -23.36 25.50
C ASP A 449 -6.43 -23.18 26.75
N GLN A 450 -7.35 -24.09 27.10
CA GLN A 450 -8.06 -24.01 28.39
C GLN A 450 -8.30 -25.40 29.01
N SER A 451 -7.77 -25.58 30.22
CA SER A 451 -8.03 -26.72 31.10
C SER A 451 -9.51 -26.80 31.48
N LEU A 452 -10.18 -27.86 31.05
CA LEU A 452 -11.48 -28.27 31.60
C LEU A 452 -11.42 -29.77 31.97
N PRO A 453 -12.04 -30.17 33.10
CA PRO A 453 -11.85 -31.48 33.70
C PRO A 453 -12.61 -32.59 32.97
N ASP A 454 -12.10 -33.82 33.15
CA ASP A 454 -12.62 -35.08 32.58
C ASP A 454 -14.14 -35.22 32.68
N VAL A 455 -14.79 -35.49 31.55
CA VAL A 455 -16.20 -35.90 31.49
C VAL A 455 -16.29 -37.36 31.07
N VAL A 456 -16.40 -38.21 32.09
CA VAL A 456 -17.34 -39.32 32.30
C VAL A 456 -17.97 -40.01 31.08
N ASP A 457 -17.62 -41.30 30.96
CA ASP A 457 -18.39 -42.50 30.59
C ASP A 457 -19.55 -42.41 29.57
N ASP A 458 -19.33 -43.12 28.46
CA ASP A 458 -20.27 -43.52 27.40
C ASP A 458 -21.40 -44.39 27.97
N ARG A 459 -22.45 -43.78 28.51
CA ARG A 459 -23.81 -44.38 28.61
C ARG A 459 -24.83 -43.41 29.22
N LYS A 460 -25.35 -42.48 28.40
CA LYS A 460 -26.73 -41.91 28.46
C LYS A 460 -26.84 -40.72 27.50
N VAL A 461 -27.05 -40.98 26.21
CA VAL A 461 -27.49 -39.94 25.27
C VAL A 461 -29.01 -39.80 25.40
N THR A 462 -29.46 -38.97 26.34
CA THR A 462 -30.81 -38.41 26.30
C THR A 462 -30.85 -37.32 25.23
N ARG A 463 -31.89 -37.38 24.38
CA ARG A 463 -32.17 -36.45 23.28
C ARG A 463 -32.10 -34.99 23.74
N GLN A 464 -31.01 -34.27 23.46
CA GLN A 464 -31.02 -32.81 23.50
C GLN A 464 -31.60 -32.27 22.19
N PRO A 465 -32.53 -31.30 22.23
CA PRO A 465 -33.05 -30.66 21.03
C PRO A 465 -31.98 -29.80 20.35
N CYS A 466 -32.02 -29.76 19.01
CA CYS A 466 -31.14 -28.94 18.17
C CYS A 466 -31.27 -27.47 18.62
N LEU A 467 -30.16 -26.75 18.82
CA LEU A 467 -30.08 -25.34 19.28
C LEU A 467 -30.81 -24.30 18.39
N PHE A 468 -31.57 -24.73 17.38
CA PHE A 468 -32.18 -23.86 16.36
C PHE A 468 -33.65 -24.18 16.07
N THR A 469 -34.36 -24.89 16.95
CA THR A 469 -35.84 -24.92 16.90
C THR A 469 -36.41 -23.72 17.65
N GLY A 470 -36.69 -22.67 16.89
CA GLY A 470 -37.44 -21.47 17.26
C GLY A 470 -37.96 -20.82 16.00
#